data_AF-A0A812MKT1-F1
#
_entry.id   AF-A0A812MKT1-F1
#
_cell.length_a   1.000
_cell.length_b   1.000
_cell.length_c   1.000
_cell.angle_alpha   90.00
_cell.angle_beta   90.00
_cell.angle_gamma   90.00
#
_symmetry.space_group_name_H-M   'P 1'
#
loop_
_entity.id
_entity.type
_entity.pdbx_description
1 polymer ?
#
loop_
_entity_poly.entity_id
_entity_poly.type
_entity_poly.pdbx_seq_one_letter_code
_entity_poly.pdbx_strand_id
1 'polypeptide(L)'
;VKVLESRSILGGRARSWVDGVTRDPVHIGPHVVVSEYPNFFKLLAKLKTLDKIVWQPWRHFVTFVRGEEDYHIRTRTLPAPASWGPASILDPFVTWADKHSTVPAAVHCLSLEEDELMKLDDQSGAEFLRGLGVSEDYIRHFWGFLSHAILNVPVEEVSATALV
;
A
#
# COMPACT_ATOMS: atom_id res chain seq x y z
N VAL A 1 31.23 5.63 13.95
CA VAL A 1 30.33 4.44 13.83
C VAL A 1 31.04 3.42 12.94
N LYS A 2 31.02 2.12 13.30
CA LYS A 2 31.50 1.03 12.45
C LYS A 2 30.29 0.20 12.02
N VAL A 3 30.12 0.00 10.71
CA VAL A 3 29.04 -0.79 10.11
C VAL A 3 29.65 -2.03 9.47
N LEU A 4 29.06 -3.20 9.72
CA LEU A 4 29.49 -4.48 9.16
C LEU A 4 28.35 -5.04 8.30
N GLU A 5 28.63 -5.30 7.03
CA GLU A 5 27.70 -5.94 6.08
C GLU A 5 28.26 -7.32 5.72
N SER A 6 27.39 -8.32 5.73
CA SER A 6 27.73 -9.71 5.41
C SER A 6 28.04 -9.94 3.93
N ARG A 7 27.43 -9.14 3.05
CA ARG A 7 27.56 -9.24 1.60
C ARG A 7 28.53 -8.21 1.04
N SER A 8 29.00 -8.46 -0.19
CA SER A 8 29.78 -7.48 -0.96
C SER A 8 28.94 -6.33 -1.53
N ILE A 9 27.62 -6.34 -1.33
CA ILE A 9 26.67 -5.37 -1.90
C ILE A 9 25.80 -4.81 -0.78
N LEU A 10 25.68 -3.49 -0.73
CA LEU A 10 24.88 -2.78 0.26
C LEU A 10 23.37 -2.82 -0.06
N GLY A 11 22.55 -2.53 0.95
CA GLY A 11 21.13 -2.23 0.79
C GLY A 11 20.17 -3.34 1.22
N GLY A 12 20.65 -4.56 1.50
CA GLY A 12 19.81 -5.64 2.05
C GLY A 12 18.59 -5.96 1.18
N ARG A 13 17.39 -5.60 1.66
CA ARG A 13 16.11 -5.74 0.94
C ARG A 13 15.89 -4.68 -0.14
N ALA A 14 16.67 -3.60 -0.17
CA ALA A 14 16.66 -2.57 -1.21
C ALA A 14 17.90 -2.62 -2.11
N ARG A 15 18.63 -3.74 -2.12
CA ARG A 15 19.85 -3.89 -2.92
C ARG A 15 19.57 -3.85 -4.43
N SER A 16 20.55 -3.35 -5.16
CA SER A 16 20.57 -3.34 -6.62
C SER A 16 21.95 -3.76 -7.11
N TRP A 17 22.03 -4.45 -8.25
CA TRP A 17 23.29 -4.83 -8.90
C TRP A 17 23.19 -4.68 -10.40
N VAL A 18 24.31 -4.71 -11.11
CA VAL A 18 24.34 -4.70 -12.57
C VAL A 18 24.40 -6.13 -13.06
N ASP A 19 23.53 -6.50 -13.98
CA ASP A 19 23.55 -7.82 -14.60
C ASP A 19 24.88 -8.05 -15.34
N GLY A 20 25.41 -9.27 -15.24
CA GLY A 20 26.71 -9.62 -15.82
C GLY A 20 26.69 -9.64 -17.35
N VAL A 21 25.54 -9.89 -17.96
CA VAL A 21 25.36 -10.10 -19.40
C VAL A 21 24.71 -8.88 -20.04
N THR A 22 23.52 -8.49 -19.59
CA THR A 22 22.75 -7.39 -20.20
C THR A 22 23.28 -6.03 -19.79
N ARG A 23 24.03 -5.96 -18.67
CA ARG A 23 24.50 -4.71 -18.05
C ARG A 23 23.39 -3.80 -17.54
N ASP A 24 22.17 -4.31 -17.45
CA ASP A 24 21.04 -3.59 -16.87
C ASP A 24 21.07 -3.61 -15.35
N PRO A 25 20.51 -2.59 -14.68
CA PRO A 25 20.29 -2.65 -13.24
C PRO A 25 19.22 -3.69 -12.92
N VAL A 26 19.55 -4.60 -12.00
CA VAL A 26 18.61 -5.53 -11.38
C VAL A 26 18.35 -5.07 -9.95
N HIS A 27 17.08 -4.82 -9.66
CA HIS A 27 16.60 -4.46 -8.34
C HIS A 27 15.97 -5.72 -7.71
N ILE A 28 16.29 -6.02 -6.44
CA ILE A 28 15.71 -7.19 -5.78
C ILE A 28 14.18 -7.14 -5.70
N GLY A 29 13.61 -5.94 -5.60
CA GLY A 29 12.18 -5.70 -5.66
C GLY A 29 11.92 -4.22 -5.95
N PRO A 30 10.86 -3.89 -6.69
CA PRO A 30 10.47 -2.51 -6.88
C PRO A 30 10.06 -1.92 -5.52
N HIS A 31 10.71 -0.83 -5.11
CA HIS A 31 10.32 -0.10 -3.90
C HIS A 31 9.58 1.16 -4.32
N VAL A 32 8.39 1.34 -3.76
CA VAL A 32 7.60 2.56 -3.95
C VAL A 32 7.80 3.47 -2.74
N VAL A 33 8.07 4.75 -3.01
CA VAL A 33 8.14 5.78 -1.98
C VAL A 33 6.81 6.52 -1.96
N VAL A 34 6.23 6.66 -0.76
CA VAL A 34 5.00 7.40 -0.52
C VAL A 34 5.26 8.64 0.33
N SER A 35 4.39 9.66 0.24
CA SER A 35 4.53 10.93 0.96
C SER A 35 4.48 10.77 2.48
N GLU A 36 3.89 9.68 2.95
CA GLU A 36 3.61 9.37 4.35
C GLU A 36 4.86 8.86 5.10
N TYR A 37 6.05 8.90 4.50
CA TYR A 37 7.33 8.48 5.12
C TYR A 37 8.18 9.67 5.61
N PRO A 38 7.78 10.40 6.68
CA PRO A 38 8.43 11.63 7.10
C PRO A 38 9.90 11.43 7.48
N ASN A 39 10.25 10.29 8.07
CA ASN A 39 11.63 9.99 8.46
C ASN A 39 12.53 9.73 7.26
N PHE A 40 12.00 9.12 6.19
CA PHE A 40 12.75 8.91 4.96
C PHE A 40 13.07 10.23 4.26
N PHE A 41 12.10 11.15 4.17
CA PHE A 41 12.35 12.49 3.61
C PHE A 41 13.33 13.31 4.44
N LYS A 42 13.26 13.24 5.77
CA LYS A 42 14.27 13.86 6.65
C LYS A 42 15.68 13.32 6.38
N LEU A 43 15.81 12.02 6.13
CA LEU A 43 17.10 11.39 5.78
C LEU A 43 17.61 11.89 4.42
N LEU A 44 16.77 11.86 3.38
CA LEU A 44 17.15 12.32 2.04
C LEU A 44 17.51 13.81 2.01
N ALA A 45 16.81 14.64 2.80
CA ALA A 45 17.14 16.06 2.93
C ALA A 45 18.54 16.25 3.54
N LYS A 46 18.89 15.48 4.59
CA LYS A 46 20.23 15.52 5.20
C LYS A 46 21.32 15.07 4.23
N LEU A 47 21.02 14.09 3.38
CA LEU A 47 21.94 13.56 2.37
C LEU A 47 21.97 14.41 1.08
N LYS A 48 21.04 15.38 0.93
CA LYS A 48 20.84 16.21 -0.27
C LYS A 48 20.55 15.36 -1.52
N THR A 49 19.69 14.35 -1.38
CA THR A 49 19.34 13.40 -2.45
C THR A 49 17.84 13.34 -2.74
N LEU A 50 17.08 14.39 -2.39
CA LEU A 50 15.65 14.46 -2.67
C LEU A 50 15.34 14.43 -4.18
N ASP A 51 16.23 14.97 -5.00
CA ASP A 51 16.16 14.99 -6.47
C ASP A 51 16.23 13.59 -7.10
N LYS A 52 16.58 12.56 -6.32
CA LYS A 52 16.64 11.17 -6.78
C LYS A 52 15.28 10.48 -6.81
N ILE A 53 14.24 11.08 -6.22
CA ILE A 53 12.89 10.54 -6.28
C ILE A 53 12.24 10.93 -7.61
N VAL A 54 11.80 9.92 -8.36
CA VAL A 54 10.92 10.10 -9.51
C VAL A 54 9.49 9.91 -9.05
N TRP A 55 8.72 10.99 -9.02
CA TRP A 55 7.31 10.95 -8.66
C TRP A 55 6.46 10.50 -9.84
N GLN A 56 5.49 9.62 -9.57
CA GLN A 56 4.46 9.27 -10.54
C GLN A 56 3.62 10.51 -10.91
N PRO A 57 2.94 10.51 -12.08
CA PRO A 57 2.09 11.62 -12.49
C PRO A 57 1.15 12.06 -11.37
N TRP A 58 1.02 13.36 -11.21
CA TRP A 58 0.29 13.97 -10.10
C TRP A 58 -1.08 13.31 -9.90
N ARG A 59 -1.30 12.78 -8.68
CA ARG A 59 -2.52 12.10 -8.21
C ARG A 59 -2.81 10.73 -8.78
N HIS A 60 -1.94 10.13 -9.58
CA HIS A 60 -2.03 8.70 -9.87
C HIS A 60 -1.71 7.93 -8.58
N PHE A 61 -2.63 7.09 -8.09
CA PHE A 61 -2.33 6.18 -6.99
C PHE A 61 -2.04 4.76 -7.51
N VAL A 62 -3.02 4.12 -8.13
CA VAL A 62 -2.87 2.78 -8.70
C VAL A 62 -3.71 2.64 -9.96
N THR A 63 -3.34 1.70 -10.82
CA THR A 63 -4.18 1.25 -11.93
C THR A 63 -4.61 -0.18 -11.67
N PHE A 64 -5.92 -0.41 -11.61
CA PHE A 64 -6.48 -1.76 -11.64
C PHE A 64 -6.68 -2.19 -13.08
N VAL A 65 -6.30 -3.42 -13.38
CA VAL A 65 -6.39 -4.00 -14.71
C VAL A 65 -7.20 -5.29 -14.62
N ARG A 66 -8.25 -5.40 -15.45
CA ARG A 66 -9.07 -6.62 -15.58
C ARG A 66 -9.26 -6.93 -17.06
N GLY A 67 -8.47 -7.89 -17.56
CA GLY A 67 -8.46 -8.22 -18.99
C GLY A 67 -7.92 -7.04 -19.80
N GLU A 68 -8.74 -6.46 -20.67
CA GLU A 68 -8.41 -5.28 -21.48
C GLU A 68 -8.87 -3.95 -20.85
N GLU A 69 -9.53 -4.00 -19.70
CA GLU A 69 -10.06 -2.83 -19.01
C GLU A 69 -9.09 -2.31 -17.94
N ASP A 70 -8.77 -1.02 -18.03
CA ASP A 70 -7.96 -0.29 -17.07
C ASP A 70 -8.81 0.70 -16.27
N TYR A 71 -8.64 0.71 -14.96
CA TYR A 71 -9.21 1.71 -14.06
C TYR A 71 -8.12 2.42 -13.27
N HIS A 72 -7.91 3.70 -13.59
CA HIS A 72 -6.92 4.53 -12.90
C HIS A 72 -7.53 5.20 -11.67
N ILE A 73 -7.11 4.74 -10.49
CA ILE A 73 -7.44 5.39 -9.22
C ILE A 73 -6.64 6.68 -9.11
N ARG A 74 -7.37 7.80 -9.08
CA ARG A 74 -6.79 9.13 -8.93
C ARG A 74 -7.37 9.85 -7.72
N THR A 75 -6.49 10.43 -6.91
CA THR A 75 -6.90 11.25 -5.77
C THR A 75 -7.42 12.63 -6.24
N ARG A 76 -8.15 13.35 -5.39
CA ARG A 76 -8.62 14.73 -5.66
C ARG A 76 -7.89 15.78 -4.80
N THR A 77 -8.07 17.07 -5.13
CA THR A 77 -7.72 18.23 -4.28
C THR A 77 -8.61 18.30 -3.03
N LEU A 78 -8.59 17.28 -2.19
CA LEU A 78 -9.34 17.27 -0.93
C LEU A 78 -8.42 16.74 0.18
N PRO A 79 -8.66 17.09 1.46
CA PRO A 79 -7.98 16.44 2.56
C PRO A 79 -8.29 14.94 2.59
N ALA A 80 -7.39 14.14 3.16
CA ALA A 80 -7.71 12.75 3.49
C ALA A 80 -8.84 12.72 4.56
N PRO A 81 -9.74 11.72 4.52
CA PRO A 81 -9.87 10.66 3.51
C PRO A 81 -10.69 11.07 2.27
N ALA A 82 -11.25 12.29 2.22
CA ALA A 82 -12.13 12.74 1.15
C ALA A 82 -11.46 12.80 -0.24
N SER A 83 -10.12 12.88 -0.30
CA SER A 83 -9.34 12.76 -1.54
C SER A 83 -9.57 11.45 -2.30
N TRP A 84 -9.99 10.40 -1.60
CA TRP A 84 -10.12 9.03 -2.13
C TRP A 84 -11.55 8.62 -2.47
N GLY A 85 -12.54 9.16 -1.76
CA GLY A 85 -13.94 8.75 -1.89
C GLY A 85 -14.44 8.62 -3.33
N PRO A 86 -14.19 9.60 -4.22
CA PRO A 86 -14.63 9.51 -5.61
C PRO A 86 -14.01 8.35 -6.40
N ALA A 87 -12.75 8.00 -6.14
CA ALA A 87 -12.09 6.89 -6.83
C ALA A 87 -12.67 5.54 -6.36
N SER A 88 -12.95 5.39 -5.07
CA SER A 88 -13.63 4.20 -4.56
C SER A 88 -15.06 4.05 -5.10
N ILE A 89 -15.78 5.17 -5.25
CA ILE A 89 -17.16 5.19 -5.77
C ILE A 89 -17.21 4.85 -7.27
N LEU A 90 -16.21 5.30 -8.05
CA LEU A 90 -16.20 5.15 -9.51
C LEU A 90 -15.55 3.85 -9.99
N ASP A 91 -15.10 2.98 -9.09
CA ASP A 91 -14.52 1.68 -9.45
C ASP A 91 -15.54 0.83 -10.24
N PRO A 92 -15.27 0.49 -11.51
CA PRO A 92 -16.21 -0.27 -12.34
C PRO A 92 -16.20 -1.77 -12.02
N PHE A 93 -15.22 -2.25 -11.24
CA PHE A 93 -14.95 -3.67 -11.05
C PHE A 93 -15.70 -4.30 -9.87
N VAL A 94 -16.42 -3.48 -9.11
CA VAL A 94 -17.21 -3.86 -7.92
C VAL A 94 -18.59 -3.20 -7.94
N THR A 95 -19.57 -3.86 -7.34
CA THR A 95 -20.95 -3.39 -7.34
C THR A 95 -21.17 -2.24 -6.35
N TRP A 96 -22.31 -1.58 -6.42
CA TRP A 96 -22.70 -0.60 -5.40
C TRP A 96 -22.86 -1.21 -4.01
N ALA A 97 -23.35 -2.46 -3.92
CA ALA A 97 -23.46 -3.17 -2.65
C ALA A 97 -22.07 -3.38 -2.02
N ASP A 98 -21.08 -3.78 -2.83
CA ASP A 98 -19.70 -3.95 -2.38
C ASP A 98 -19.11 -2.62 -1.88
N LYS A 99 -19.30 -1.54 -2.63
CA LYS A 99 -18.84 -0.18 -2.25
C LYS A 99 -19.45 0.30 -0.94
N HIS A 100 -20.71 -0.04 -0.66
CA HIS A 100 -21.35 0.32 0.59
C HIS A 100 -20.92 -0.58 1.75
N SER A 101 -20.60 -1.85 1.48
CA SER A 101 -20.18 -2.82 2.50
C SER A 101 -18.92 -2.40 3.27
N THR A 102 -18.03 -1.61 2.65
CA THR A 102 -16.77 -1.16 3.28
C THR A 102 -16.93 0.09 4.16
N VAL A 103 -18.06 0.81 4.07
CA VAL A 103 -18.25 2.07 4.80
C VAL A 103 -18.15 1.89 6.32
N PRO A 104 -18.79 0.88 6.95
CA PRO A 104 -18.62 0.64 8.38
C PRO A 104 -17.18 0.38 8.78
N ALA A 105 -16.45 -0.42 7.97
CA ALA A 105 -15.04 -0.69 8.20
C ALA A 105 -14.21 0.60 8.14
N ALA A 106 -14.38 1.41 7.09
CA ALA A 106 -13.67 2.68 6.97
C ALA A 106 -13.93 3.63 8.15
N VAL A 107 -15.19 3.74 8.61
CA VAL A 107 -15.52 4.58 9.77
C VAL A 107 -14.89 4.03 11.05
N HIS A 108 -14.94 2.71 11.26
CA HIS A 108 -14.33 2.08 12.42
C HIS A 108 -12.82 2.29 12.44
N CYS A 109 -12.13 2.00 11.34
CA CYS A 109 -10.69 2.22 11.18
C CYS A 109 -10.27 3.67 11.46
N LEU A 110 -11.02 4.65 10.94
CA LEU A 110 -10.75 6.07 11.19
C LEU A 110 -10.97 6.51 12.64
N SER A 111 -11.68 5.71 13.43
CA SER A 111 -11.97 6.00 14.85
C SER A 111 -11.04 5.31 15.83
N LEU A 112 -10.19 4.37 15.36
CA LEU A 112 -9.31 3.60 16.23
C LEU A 112 -8.20 4.47 16.82
N GLU A 113 -7.99 4.34 18.13
CA GLU A 113 -6.78 4.82 18.79
C GLU A 113 -5.65 3.79 18.70
N GLU A 114 -4.39 4.22 18.94
CA GLU A 114 -3.20 3.36 18.84
C GLU A 114 -3.31 2.09 19.71
N ASP A 115 -3.77 2.23 20.96
CA ASP A 115 -3.94 1.10 21.88
C ASP A 115 -5.06 0.14 21.44
N GLU A 116 -6.05 0.61 20.70
CA GLU A 116 -7.12 -0.22 20.14
C GLU A 116 -6.66 -0.93 18.88
N LEU A 117 -5.93 -0.22 18.02
CA LEU A 117 -5.32 -0.76 16.81
C LEU A 117 -4.37 -1.91 17.14
N MET A 118 -3.56 -1.79 18.19
CA MET A 118 -2.63 -2.85 18.61
C MET A 118 -3.33 -4.11 19.15
N LYS A 119 -4.59 -4.03 19.58
CA LYS A 119 -5.36 -5.22 20.01
C LYS A 119 -5.83 -6.09 18.85
N LEU A 120 -5.75 -5.57 17.62
CA LEU A 120 -6.14 -6.29 16.41
C LEU A 120 -5.02 -7.21 15.88
N ASP A 121 -3.86 -7.26 16.54
CA ASP A 121 -2.67 -7.91 15.96
C ASP A 121 -2.79 -9.44 15.88
N ASP A 122 -3.52 -10.03 16.83
CA ASP A 122 -3.81 -11.46 16.88
C ASP A 122 -5.00 -11.87 16.00
N GLN A 123 -5.62 -10.93 15.28
CA GLN A 123 -6.76 -11.19 14.40
C GLN A 123 -6.34 -11.13 12.94
N SER A 124 -6.83 -12.05 12.10
CA SER A 124 -6.59 -11.95 10.67
C SER A 124 -7.34 -10.77 10.05
N GLY A 125 -6.73 -10.12 9.05
CA GLY A 125 -7.33 -9.01 8.32
C GLY A 125 -8.66 -9.40 7.65
N ALA A 126 -8.74 -10.62 7.11
CA ALA A 126 -9.96 -11.14 6.53
C ALA A 126 -11.09 -11.32 7.56
N GLU A 127 -10.81 -11.92 8.73
CA GLU A 127 -11.81 -12.08 9.79
C GLU A 127 -12.28 -10.72 10.33
N PHE A 128 -11.36 -9.77 10.47
CA PHE A 128 -11.67 -8.40 10.88
C PHE A 128 -12.63 -7.72 9.91
N LEU A 129 -12.32 -7.73 8.61
CA LEU A 129 -13.17 -7.13 7.58
C LEU A 129 -14.54 -7.81 7.47
N ARG A 130 -14.59 -9.15 7.55
CA ARG A 130 -15.84 -9.91 7.60
C ARG A 130 -16.69 -9.54 8.82
N GLY A 131 -16.05 -9.40 9.99
CA GLY A 131 -16.70 -8.98 11.22
C GLY A 131 -17.37 -7.61 11.13
N LEU A 132 -16.84 -6.73 10.26
CA LEU A 132 -17.40 -5.40 9.97
C LEU A 132 -18.39 -5.39 8.79
N GLY A 133 -18.66 -6.54 8.19
CA GLY A 133 -19.65 -6.71 7.13
C GLY A 133 -19.17 -6.37 5.72
N VAL A 134 -17.85 -6.29 5.49
CA VAL A 134 -17.30 -6.08 4.15
C VAL A 134 -17.57 -7.32 3.29
N SER A 135 -18.03 -7.13 2.04
CA SER A 135 -18.33 -8.25 1.15
C SER A 135 -17.07 -8.99 0.73
N GLU A 136 -17.17 -10.32 0.53
CA GLU A 136 -16.04 -11.14 0.05
C GLU A 136 -15.49 -10.65 -1.29
N ASP A 137 -16.35 -10.12 -2.16
CA ASP A 137 -15.95 -9.56 -3.44
C ASP A 137 -15.13 -8.28 -3.28
N TYR A 138 -15.49 -7.41 -2.33
CA TYR A 138 -14.71 -6.21 -2.02
C TYR A 138 -13.41 -6.54 -1.27
N ILE A 139 -13.44 -7.51 -0.35
CA ILE A 139 -12.24 -8.04 0.33
C ILE A 139 -11.26 -8.55 -0.72
N ARG A 140 -11.69 -9.41 -1.65
CA ARG A 140 -10.83 -9.96 -2.69
C ARG A 140 -10.30 -8.88 -3.65
N HIS A 141 -11.17 -7.98 -4.10
CA HIS A 141 -10.83 -6.97 -5.10
C HIS A 141 -9.88 -5.90 -4.57
N PHE A 142 -10.21 -5.29 -3.43
CA PHE A 142 -9.45 -4.16 -2.90
C PHE A 142 -8.42 -4.59 -1.85
N TRP A 143 -8.86 -5.31 -0.82
CA TRP A 143 -8.00 -5.66 0.32
C TRP A 143 -7.01 -6.77 0.00
N GLY A 144 -7.40 -7.75 -0.82
CA GLY A 144 -6.51 -8.78 -1.33
C GLY A 144 -5.40 -8.19 -2.19
N PHE A 145 -5.74 -7.26 -3.09
CA PHE A 145 -4.75 -6.48 -3.84
C PHE A 145 -3.80 -5.72 -2.90
N LEU A 146 -4.35 -4.96 -1.94
CA LEU A 146 -3.55 -4.13 -1.04
C LEU A 146 -2.59 -4.97 -0.20
N SER A 147 -3.09 -6.06 0.39
CA SER A 147 -2.31 -7.00 1.21
C SER A 147 -1.16 -7.60 0.41
N HIS A 148 -1.41 -8.06 -0.83
CA HIS A 148 -0.34 -8.58 -1.67
C HIS A 148 0.64 -7.51 -2.12
N ALA A 149 0.16 -6.32 -2.49
CA ALA A 149 1.01 -5.24 -3.00
C ALA A 149 1.96 -4.67 -1.93
N ILE A 150 1.49 -4.57 -0.68
CA ILE A 150 2.25 -3.94 0.41
C ILE A 150 2.99 -4.98 1.26
N LEU A 151 2.31 -6.08 1.60
CA LEU A 151 2.77 -7.03 2.61
C LEU A 151 3.17 -8.38 2.01
N ASN A 152 2.88 -8.60 0.72
CA ASN A 152 3.21 -9.82 -0.01
C ASN A 152 2.64 -11.10 0.63
N VAL A 153 1.49 -10.97 1.30
CA VAL A 153 0.74 -12.07 1.94
C VAL A 153 -0.75 -11.98 1.61
N PRO A 154 -1.48 -13.11 1.59
CA PRO A 154 -2.94 -13.10 1.50
C PRO A 154 -3.58 -12.35 2.68
N VAL A 155 -4.79 -11.81 2.46
CA VAL A 155 -5.53 -11.04 3.49
C VAL A 155 -5.97 -11.92 4.67
N GLU A 156 -6.01 -13.23 4.48
CA GLU A 156 -6.27 -14.23 5.52
C GLU A 156 -5.08 -14.47 6.45
N GLU A 157 -3.86 -14.16 6.00
CA GLU A 157 -2.61 -14.40 6.74
C GLU A 157 -2.00 -13.12 7.32
N VAL A 158 -2.57 -11.95 6.98
CA VAL A 158 -2.13 -10.67 7.51
C VAL A 158 -2.81 -10.37 8.84
N SER A 159 -2.07 -9.79 9.80
CA SER A 159 -2.65 -9.17 11.00
C SER A 159 -3.55 -8.00 10.61
N ALA A 160 -4.70 -7.86 11.28
CA ALA A 160 -5.62 -6.76 11.05
C ALA A 160 -4.99 -5.41 11.42
N THR A 161 -4.12 -5.35 12.43
CA THR A 161 -3.32 -4.15 12.77
C THR A 161 -2.44 -3.68 11.61
N ALA A 162 -1.87 -4.60 10.83
CA ALA A 162 -1.01 -4.24 9.70
C ALA A 162 -1.79 -3.77 8.47
N LEU A 163 -3.09 -4.06 8.40
CA LEU A 163 -3.96 -3.75 7.27
C LEU A 163 -4.67 -2.39 7.41
N VAL A 164 -4.89 -1.95 8.65
CA VAL A 164 -5.76 -0.82 9.03
C VAL A 164 -4.99 0.47 9.28
#